data_AF-A0A2W6AQP1-F1
#
_entry.id   AF-A0A2W6AQP1-F1
#
_cell.length_a   1.000
_cell.length_b   1.000
_cell.length_c   1.000
_cell.angle_alpha   90.00
_cell.angle_beta   90.00
_cell.angle_gamma   90.00
#
_symmetry.space_group_name_H-M   'P 1'
#
loop_
_entity.id
_entity.type
_entity.pdbx_description
1 polymer ?
#
loop_
_entity_poly.entity_id
_entity_poly.type
_entity_poly.pdbx_seq_one_letter_code
_entity_poly.pdbx_strand_id
1 'polypeptide(L)'
;MLRATSSCAWTETGAMNDRAESNKTPQLDDVDTSIILLLTRDARLSARSIARQIGMSPGAVSERISRLEQRGVITGYRGLVDPAALGYSVHALVGVQTEQGPLLATIIEQLMQIPEVATVHIVTGQWDLLVELRLRDNPHLLEVVTNKIYGIHGFRHCETLISLLVRTPEGGWLPPELVEKEQGRGVTRQAVAVAGRPQQGMEEEEL
;
A
#
# COMPACT_ATOMS: atom_id res chain seq x y z
N MET A 1 11.80 16.18 24.04
CA MET A 1 10.35 16.28 24.36
C MET A 1 9.61 16.51 23.04
N LEU A 2 9.41 15.45 22.26
CA LEU A 2 8.80 15.51 20.93
C LEU A 2 7.28 15.41 21.09
N ARG A 3 6.56 16.47 20.72
CA ARG A 3 5.10 16.45 20.60
C ARG A 3 4.74 15.61 19.37
N ALA A 4 4.20 14.41 19.59
CA ALA A 4 3.51 13.66 18.55
C ALA A 4 2.18 14.36 18.25
N THR A 5 2.15 15.23 17.25
CA THR A 5 0.90 15.62 16.62
C THR A 5 0.48 14.51 15.69
N SER A 6 -0.32 13.59 16.22
CA SER A 6 -1.01 12.52 15.50
C SER A 6 -2.00 13.14 14.52
N SER A 7 -1.52 13.50 13.34
CA SER A 7 -2.36 13.74 12.16
C SER A 7 -2.04 12.63 11.17
N CYS A 8 -2.56 11.44 11.46
CA CYS A 8 -2.68 10.40 10.46
C CYS A 8 -3.80 10.83 9.51
N ALA A 9 -3.44 11.60 8.49
CA ALA A 9 -4.32 11.93 7.38
C ALA A 9 -4.51 10.68 6.52
N TRP A 10 -5.41 9.79 6.95
CA TRP A 10 -5.83 8.67 6.11
C TRP A 10 -6.85 9.20 5.10
N THR A 11 -6.58 8.96 3.83
CA THR A 11 -7.53 9.24 2.76
C THR A 11 -8.74 8.33 2.95
N GLU A 12 -9.85 8.92 3.42
CA GLU A 12 -11.16 8.28 3.44
C GLU A 12 -11.42 7.64 2.07
N THR A 13 -11.46 6.31 2.04
CA THR A 13 -12.06 5.56 0.92
C THR A 13 -13.58 5.47 1.12
N GLY A 14 -14.16 6.38 1.93
CA GLY A 14 -15.60 6.66 1.97
C GLY A 14 -16.13 7.27 0.68
N ALA A 15 -15.25 7.76 -0.20
CA ALA A 15 -15.63 8.28 -1.51
C ALA A 15 -15.76 7.19 -2.60
N MET A 16 -16.07 5.93 -2.27
CA MET A 16 -16.34 4.93 -3.32
C MET A 16 -17.74 5.11 -3.93
N ASN A 17 -18.69 5.72 -3.21
CA ASN A 17 -20.00 6.11 -3.76
C ASN A 17 -20.00 7.54 -4.34
N ASP A 18 -19.21 8.47 -3.79
CA ASP A 18 -19.12 9.86 -4.29
C ASP A 18 -18.21 10.01 -5.52
N ARG A 19 -17.29 9.06 -5.79
CA ARG A 19 -16.45 9.05 -7.00
C ARG A 19 -17.17 8.54 -8.24
N ALA A 20 -18.29 7.83 -8.10
CA ALA A 20 -19.09 7.38 -9.24
C ALA A 20 -19.70 8.55 -10.02
N GLU A 21 -19.99 9.68 -9.35
CA GLU A 21 -20.52 10.90 -9.98
C GLU A 21 -19.43 11.85 -10.54
N SER A 22 -18.16 11.65 -10.16
CA SER A 22 -17.02 12.35 -10.75
C SER A 22 -16.13 11.41 -11.56
N ASN A 23 -16.74 10.60 -12.43
CA ASN A 23 -16.02 9.76 -13.39
C ASN A 23 -15.39 10.60 -14.53
N LYS A 24 -14.66 11.65 -14.17
CA LYS A 24 -13.77 12.38 -15.05
C LYS A 24 -12.38 11.88 -14.73
N THR A 25 -12.00 10.74 -15.30
CA THR A 25 -10.60 10.28 -15.34
C THR A 25 -9.75 11.51 -15.65
N PRO A 26 -8.90 11.97 -14.72
CA PRO A 26 -8.09 13.14 -14.98
C PRO A 26 -7.37 12.88 -16.29
N GLN A 27 -7.61 13.71 -17.31
CA GLN A 27 -6.86 13.59 -18.56
C GLN A 27 -5.39 13.76 -18.19
N LEU A 28 -4.66 12.66 -18.23
CA LEU A 28 -3.22 12.58 -18.06
C LEU A 28 -2.64 12.58 -19.45
N ASP A 29 -1.75 13.53 -19.72
CA ASP A 29 -0.99 13.48 -20.95
C ASP A 29 0.14 12.44 -20.83
N ASP A 30 0.81 12.16 -21.95
CA ASP A 30 1.89 11.16 -21.97
C ASP A 30 3.09 11.58 -21.12
N VAL A 31 3.28 12.88 -20.88
CA VAL A 31 4.36 13.41 -20.05
C VAL A 31 4.05 13.15 -18.58
N ASP A 32 2.84 13.48 -18.13
CA ASP A 32 2.35 13.23 -16.78
C ASP A 32 2.43 11.73 -16.45
N THR A 33 2.01 10.89 -17.40
CA THR A 33 2.15 9.43 -17.32
C THR A 33 3.61 9.00 -17.09
N SER A 34 4.55 9.61 -17.83
CA SER A 34 5.97 9.29 -17.71
C SER A 34 6.55 9.72 -16.36
N ILE A 35 6.13 10.89 -15.87
CA ILE A 35 6.52 11.40 -14.54
C ILE A 35 6.02 10.45 -13.45
N ILE A 36 4.77 10.00 -13.53
CA ILE A 36 4.18 9.06 -12.57
C ILE A 36 4.98 7.75 -12.57
N LEU A 37 5.24 7.16 -13.73
CA LEU A 37 6.01 5.92 -13.85
C LEU A 37 7.40 6.02 -13.20
N LEU A 38 8.10 7.13 -13.42
CA LEU A 38 9.42 7.36 -12.82
C LEU A 38 9.34 7.51 -11.30
N LEU A 39 8.35 8.26 -10.79
CA LEU A 39 8.16 8.46 -9.36
C LEU A 39 7.65 7.21 -8.63
N THR A 40 6.84 6.37 -9.29
CA THR A 40 6.40 5.09 -8.70
C THR A 40 7.56 4.12 -8.52
N ARG A 41 8.56 4.17 -9.41
CA ARG A 41 9.79 3.37 -9.28
C ARG A 41 10.73 3.92 -8.23
N ASP A 42 11.01 5.22 -8.29
CA ASP A 42 11.85 5.89 -7.31
C ASP A 42 11.32 7.28 -7.00
N ALA A 43 10.59 7.36 -5.89
CA ALA A 43 10.04 8.60 -5.36
C ALA A 43 11.10 9.64 -4.98
N ARG A 44 12.39 9.26 -4.90
CA ARG A 44 13.49 10.18 -4.56
C ARG A 44 14.10 10.87 -5.78
N LEU A 45 13.64 10.56 -6.98
CA LEU A 45 14.14 11.21 -8.20
C LEU A 45 13.88 12.71 -8.14
N SER A 46 14.95 13.50 -8.31
CA SER A 46 14.81 14.94 -8.41
C SER A 46 14.14 15.35 -9.72
N ALA A 47 13.42 16.46 -9.72
CA ALA A 47 12.80 17.02 -10.93
C ALA A 47 13.82 17.20 -12.07
N ARG A 48 15.07 17.55 -11.75
CA ARG A 48 16.18 17.63 -12.72
C ARG A 48 16.52 16.29 -13.36
N SER A 49 16.52 15.21 -12.58
CA SER A 49 16.80 13.86 -13.07
C SER A 49 15.68 13.36 -13.98
N ILE A 50 14.43 13.59 -13.58
CA ILE A 50 13.23 13.27 -14.38
C ILE A 50 13.24 14.06 -15.69
N ALA A 51 13.48 15.38 -15.61
CA ALA A 51 13.56 16.27 -16.77
C ALA A 51 14.57 15.81 -17.82
N ARG A 52 15.74 15.32 -17.38
CA ARG A 52 16.76 14.75 -18.28
C ARG A 52 16.29 13.47 -18.98
N GLN A 53 15.50 12.63 -18.31
CA GLN A 53 15.00 11.38 -18.89
C GLN A 53 13.87 11.61 -19.90
N ILE A 54 13.01 12.61 -19.67
CA ILE A 54 11.84 12.88 -20.53
C ILE A 54 12.05 14.03 -21.53
N GLY A 55 13.23 14.66 -21.54
CA GLY A 55 13.58 15.71 -22.49
C GLY A 55 12.91 17.07 -22.23
N MET A 56 12.72 17.44 -20.96
CA MET A 56 12.05 18.69 -20.55
C MET A 56 12.95 19.59 -19.70
N SER A 57 12.51 20.82 -19.44
CA SER A 57 13.15 21.69 -18.46
C SER A 57 12.79 21.25 -17.03
N PRO A 58 13.70 21.36 -16.05
CA PRO A 58 13.41 21.03 -14.65
C PRO A 58 12.21 21.81 -14.08
N GLY A 59 12.05 23.07 -14.47
CA GLY A 59 10.92 23.91 -14.03
C GLY A 59 9.57 23.38 -14.54
N ALA A 60 9.50 22.95 -15.80
CA ALA A 60 8.27 22.38 -16.36
C ALA A 60 7.89 21.04 -15.70
N VAL A 61 8.88 20.21 -15.34
CA VAL A 61 8.64 18.97 -14.60
C VAL A 61 8.13 19.26 -13.18
N SER A 62 8.76 20.18 -12.46
CA SER A 62 8.30 20.57 -11.12
C SER A 62 6.86 21.08 -11.14
N GLU A 63 6.50 21.93 -12.11
CA GLU A 63 5.13 22.44 -12.25
C GLU A 63 4.13 21.30 -12.51
N ARG A 64 4.50 20.31 -13.32
CA ARG A 64 3.67 19.13 -13.59
C ARG A 64 3.48 18.25 -12.36
N ILE A 65 4.55 17.98 -11.60
CA ILE A 65 4.45 17.23 -10.34
C ILE A 65 3.49 17.93 -9.37
N SER A 66 3.67 19.24 -9.15
CA SER A 66 2.77 20.01 -8.27
C SER A 66 1.33 19.98 -8.76
N ARG A 67 1.08 20.03 -10.06
CA ARG A 67 -0.27 19.90 -10.64
C ARG A 67 -0.87 18.52 -10.39
N LEU A 68 -0.08 17.46 -10.50
CA LEU A 68 -0.53 16.08 -10.25
C LEU A 68 -0.87 15.86 -8.77
N GLU A 69 -0.09 16.46 -7.87
CA GLU A 69 -0.38 16.49 -6.43
C GLU A 69 -1.66 17.27 -6.13
N GLN A 70 -1.80 18.49 -6.67
CA GLN A 70 -3.00 19.32 -6.49
C GLN A 70 -4.28 18.67 -7.03
N ARG A 71 -4.18 17.88 -8.10
CA ARG A 71 -5.29 17.12 -8.69
C ARG A 71 -5.61 15.83 -7.93
N GLY A 72 -4.83 15.48 -6.90
CA GLY A 72 -4.98 14.23 -6.15
C GLY A 72 -4.61 12.98 -6.94
N VAL A 73 -3.90 13.13 -8.07
CA VAL A 73 -3.38 11.99 -8.84
C VAL A 73 -2.19 11.37 -8.10
N ILE A 74 -1.28 12.21 -7.59
CA ILE A 74 -0.26 11.80 -6.63
C ILE A 74 -0.81 12.10 -5.24
N THR A 75 -1.14 11.05 -4.49
CA THR A 75 -1.73 11.17 -3.15
C THR A 75 -0.69 11.22 -2.03
N GLY A 76 0.58 10.95 -2.35
CA GLY A 76 1.69 11.03 -1.40
C GLY A 76 2.89 10.20 -1.82
N TYR A 77 3.97 10.36 -1.06
CA TYR A 77 5.23 9.62 -1.24
C TYR A 77 5.51 8.81 0.02
N ARG A 78 5.78 7.51 -0.13
CA ARG A 78 6.05 6.61 0.98
C ARG A 78 7.23 5.71 0.68
N GLY A 79 8.06 5.49 1.69
CA GLY A 79 9.09 4.45 1.64
C GLY A 79 8.44 3.08 1.79
N LEU A 80 8.91 2.10 1.02
CA LEU A 80 8.56 0.71 1.22
C LEU A 80 9.52 0.13 2.25
N VAL A 81 8.99 -0.28 3.40
CA VAL A 81 9.77 -0.87 4.49
C VAL A 81 9.30 -2.29 4.70
N ASP A 82 10.25 -3.22 4.82
CA ASP A 82 9.99 -4.62 5.14
C ASP A 82 9.48 -4.73 6.59
N PRO A 83 8.22 -5.12 6.84
CA PRO A 83 7.69 -5.23 8.20
C PRO A 83 8.48 -6.23 9.05
N ALA A 84 9.03 -7.29 8.44
CA ALA A 84 9.82 -8.28 9.16
C ALA A 84 11.11 -7.68 9.73
N ALA A 85 11.72 -6.72 9.03
CA ALA A 85 12.88 -5.98 9.52
C ALA A 85 12.57 -5.08 10.73
N LEU A 86 11.29 -4.75 10.95
CA LEU A 86 10.80 -4.01 12.11
C LEU A 86 10.30 -4.94 13.24
N GLY A 87 10.49 -6.25 13.10
CA GLY A 87 10.02 -7.25 14.07
C GLY A 87 8.57 -7.69 13.87
N TYR A 88 7.93 -7.33 12.76
CA TYR A 88 6.59 -7.76 12.39
C TYR A 88 6.65 -8.90 11.38
N SER A 89 7.00 -10.10 11.86
CA SER A 89 7.27 -11.28 11.02
C SER A 89 6.01 -12.03 10.58
N VAL A 90 4.89 -11.84 11.28
CA VAL A 90 3.62 -12.52 11.00
C VAL A 90 2.72 -11.61 10.19
N HIS A 91 2.20 -12.15 9.09
CA HIS A 91 1.18 -11.50 8.27
C HIS A 91 -0.08 -12.36 8.31
N ALA A 92 -1.22 -11.75 8.65
CA ALA A 92 -2.49 -12.47 8.73
C ALA A 92 -3.60 -11.71 8.02
N LEU A 93 -4.52 -12.46 7.43
CA LEU A 93 -5.79 -11.98 6.92
C LEU A 93 -6.90 -12.45 7.86
N VAL A 94 -7.75 -11.54 8.29
CA VAL A 94 -8.88 -11.85 9.17
C VAL A 94 -10.16 -11.52 8.41
N GLY A 95 -10.92 -12.56 8.04
CA GLY A 95 -12.26 -12.40 7.50
C GLY A 95 -13.23 -12.18 8.64
N VAL A 96 -13.91 -11.04 8.68
CA VAL A 96 -14.84 -10.64 9.76
C VAL A 96 -16.27 -10.65 9.23
N GLN A 97 -17.14 -11.32 9.97
CA GLN A 97 -18.60 -11.21 9.85
C GLN A 97 -19.12 -10.30 10.95
N THR A 98 -20.00 -9.40 10.55
CA THR A 98 -20.60 -8.38 11.38
C THR A 98 -22.10 -8.61 11.52
N GLU A 99 -22.72 -7.92 12.47
CA GLU A 99 -24.18 -7.81 12.51
C GLU A 99 -24.68 -6.97 11.33
N GLN A 100 -25.80 -7.39 10.72
CA GLN A 100 -26.38 -6.68 9.59
C GLN A 100 -26.96 -5.34 10.06
N GLY A 101 -26.53 -4.23 9.46
CA GLY A 101 -27.06 -2.90 9.79
C GLY A 101 -26.15 -1.74 9.41
N PRO A 102 -26.50 -0.51 9.80
CA PRO A 102 -25.75 0.71 9.46
C PRO A 102 -24.38 0.84 10.17
N LEU A 103 -24.00 -0.16 10.97
CA LEU A 103 -22.80 -0.12 11.82
C LEU A 103 -21.48 -0.38 11.07
N LEU A 104 -21.53 -0.81 9.80
CA LEU A 104 -20.32 -1.18 9.07
C LEU A 104 -19.27 -0.06 9.00
N ALA A 105 -19.71 1.19 8.80
CA ALA A 105 -18.81 2.35 8.80
C ALA A 105 -18.10 2.53 10.15
N THR A 106 -18.86 2.45 11.25
CA THR A 106 -18.31 2.54 12.61
C THR A 106 -17.36 1.39 12.92
N ILE A 107 -17.66 0.18 12.47
CA ILE A 107 -16.78 -0.98 12.62
C ILE A 107 -15.46 -0.77 11.88
N ILE A 108 -15.51 -0.27 10.65
CA ILE A 108 -14.30 0.08 9.88
C ILE A 108 -13.49 1.13 10.63
N GLU A 109 -14.12 2.20 11.13
CA GLU A 109 -13.43 3.24 11.92
C GLU A 109 -12.75 2.65 13.15
N GLN A 110 -13.40 1.75 13.88
CA GLN A 110 -12.84 1.07 15.04
C GLN A 110 -11.66 0.15 14.67
N LEU A 111 -11.78 -0.63 13.59
CA LEU A 111 -10.69 -1.45 13.07
C LEU A 111 -9.48 -0.60 12.67
N MET A 112 -9.72 0.55 12.04
CA MET A 112 -8.66 1.46 11.62
C MET A 112 -7.92 2.14 12.79
N GLN A 113 -8.45 2.10 14.01
CA GLN A 113 -7.73 2.55 15.22
C GLN A 113 -6.77 1.49 15.76
N ILE A 114 -6.84 0.24 15.28
CA ILE A 114 -5.95 -0.84 15.71
C ILE A 114 -4.61 -0.70 14.97
N PRO A 115 -3.48 -0.48 15.66
CA PRO A 115 -2.20 -0.19 15.01
C PRO A 115 -1.67 -1.33 14.12
N GLU A 116 -2.07 -2.57 14.40
CA GLU A 116 -1.67 -3.74 13.64
C GLU A 116 -2.45 -3.90 12.32
N VAL A 117 -3.55 -3.16 12.14
CA VAL A 117 -4.35 -3.18 10.92
C VAL A 117 -3.63 -2.42 9.81
N ALA A 118 -3.25 -3.14 8.76
CA ALA A 118 -2.61 -2.61 7.55
C ALA A 118 -3.65 -2.13 6.53
N THR A 119 -4.70 -2.92 6.31
CA THR A 119 -5.79 -2.60 5.39
C THR A 119 -7.11 -3.19 5.88
N VAL A 120 -8.21 -2.57 5.46
CA VAL A 120 -9.56 -3.11 5.62
C VAL A 120 -10.25 -3.04 4.27
N HIS A 121 -10.80 -4.17 3.84
CA HIS A 121 -11.54 -4.29 2.60
C HIS A 121 -12.98 -4.65 2.91
N ILE A 122 -13.93 -3.93 2.31
CA ILE A 122 -15.30 -4.41 2.19
C ILE A 122 -15.30 -5.43 1.06
N VAL A 123 -15.72 -6.65 1.34
CA VAL A 123 -15.67 -7.75 0.37
C VAL A 123 -17.07 -8.31 0.12
N THR A 124 -17.24 -8.87 -1.07
CA THR A 124 -18.40 -9.71 -1.36
C THR A 124 -18.04 -11.16 -1.04
N GLY A 125 -18.97 -11.93 -0.47
CA GLY A 125 -18.74 -13.32 -0.12
C GLY A 125 -19.29 -13.67 1.26
N GLN A 126 -18.63 -14.62 1.91
CA GLN A 126 -19.05 -15.11 3.23
C GLN A 126 -18.67 -14.19 4.39
N TRP A 127 -17.69 -13.30 4.21
CA TRP A 127 -17.30 -12.28 5.18
C TRP A 127 -17.76 -10.90 4.70
N ASP A 128 -18.03 -9.99 5.63
CA ASP A 128 -18.37 -8.61 5.30
C ASP A 128 -17.10 -7.77 5.09
N LEU A 129 -16.07 -8.06 5.90
CA LEU A 129 -14.78 -7.39 5.87
C LEU A 129 -13.63 -8.39 5.76
N LEU A 130 -12.57 -7.99 5.07
CA LEU A 130 -11.28 -8.66 5.10
C LEU A 130 -10.23 -7.68 5.64
N VAL A 131 -9.61 -8.03 6.76
CA VAL A 131 -8.66 -7.17 7.49
C VAL A 131 -7.27 -7.75 7.37
N GLU A 132 -6.32 -6.96 6.90
CA GLU A 132 -4.91 -7.34 6.84
C GLU A 132 -4.19 -6.88 8.11
N LEU A 133 -3.46 -7.78 8.77
CA LEU A 133 -2.73 -7.53 10.01
C LEU A 133 -1.22 -7.73 9.85
N ARG A 134 -0.43 -6.81 10.40
CA ARG A 134 1.02 -6.93 10.59
C ARG A 134 1.31 -7.20 12.07
N LEU A 135 1.90 -8.35 12.36
CA LEU A 135 2.01 -8.91 13.71
C LEU A 135 3.43 -9.39 13.99
N ARG A 136 3.78 -9.52 15.27
CA ARG A 136 5.15 -9.85 15.70
C ARG A 136 5.37 -11.34 15.67
N ASP A 137 4.45 -12.07 16.29
CA ASP A 137 4.43 -13.52 16.46
C ASP A 137 2.98 -14.02 16.66
N ASN A 138 2.81 -15.32 16.85
CA ASN A 138 1.50 -15.94 17.06
C ASN A 138 0.83 -15.53 18.40
N PRO A 139 1.56 -15.37 19.53
CA PRO A 139 0.97 -14.79 20.74
C PRO A 139 0.39 -13.39 20.52
N HIS A 140 1.10 -12.51 19.82
CA HIS A 140 0.62 -11.18 19.49
C HIS A 140 -0.62 -11.23 18.58
N LEU A 141 -0.67 -12.17 17.63
CA LEU A 141 -1.88 -12.43 16.82
C LEU A 141 -3.08 -12.74 17.72
N LEU A 142 -2.94 -13.69 18.64
CA LEU A 142 -4.01 -14.09 19.54
C LEU A 142 -4.52 -12.88 20.35
N GLU A 143 -3.59 -12.12 20.94
CA GLU A 143 -3.92 -10.92 21.72
C GLU A 143 -4.71 -9.89 20.89
N VAL A 144 -4.26 -9.58 19.67
CA VAL A 144 -4.92 -8.60 18.80
C VAL A 144 -6.32 -9.06 18.43
N VAL A 145 -6.49 -10.32 18.05
CA VAL A 145 -7.80 -10.87 17.66
C VAL A 145 -8.75 -10.89 18.86
N THR A 146 -8.33 -11.43 20.01
CA THR A 146 -9.23 -11.61 21.16
C THR A 146 -9.52 -10.31 21.89
N ASN A 147 -8.55 -9.41 22.03
CA ASN A 147 -8.70 -8.24 22.88
C ASN A 147 -9.16 -7.02 22.08
N LYS A 148 -8.83 -6.95 20.78
CA LYS A 148 -9.15 -5.79 19.94
C LYS A 148 -10.29 -6.09 18.97
N ILE A 149 -10.21 -7.18 18.21
CA ILE A 149 -11.22 -7.48 17.17
C ILE A 149 -12.53 -7.98 17.78
N TYR A 150 -12.50 -8.91 18.74
CA TYR A 150 -13.73 -9.42 19.37
C TYR A 150 -14.48 -8.36 20.18
N GLY A 151 -13.77 -7.33 20.65
CA GLY A 151 -14.35 -6.23 21.42
C GLY A 151 -15.11 -5.20 20.57
N ILE A 152 -15.07 -5.34 19.24
CA ILE A 152 -15.75 -4.42 18.32
C ILE A 152 -17.26 -4.63 18.43
N HIS A 153 -17.98 -3.52 18.59
CA HIS A 153 -19.43 -3.56 18.67
C HIS A 153 -20.02 -4.00 17.32
N GLY A 154 -20.85 -5.05 17.32
CA GLY A 154 -21.38 -5.66 16.10
C GLY A 154 -20.48 -6.74 15.49
N PHE A 155 -19.41 -7.16 16.17
CA PHE A 155 -18.65 -8.37 15.81
C PHE A 155 -19.51 -9.62 16.02
N ARG A 156 -19.55 -10.51 15.02
CA ARG A 156 -20.22 -11.81 15.13
C ARG A 156 -19.23 -12.97 15.13
N HIS A 157 -18.34 -12.98 14.14
CA HIS A 157 -17.43 -14.09 13.90
C HIS A 157 -16.24 -13.62 13.09
N CYS A 158 -15.09 -14.28 13.23
CA CYS A 158 -14.02 -14.15 12.27
C CYS A 158 -13.25 -15.44 12.06
N GLU A 159 -12.61 -15.52 10.90
CA GLU A 159 -11.66 -16.55 10.53
C GLU A 159 -10.31 -15.90 10.26
N THR A 160 -9.23 -16.49 10.78
CA THR A 160 -7.87 -15.97 10.63
C THR A 160 -7.05 -16.90 9.73
N LEU A 161 -6.46 -16.33 8.69
CA LEU A 161 -5.56 -17.00 7.75
C LEU A 161 -4.16 -16.40 7.89
N ILE A 162 -3.19 -17.21 8.31
CA ILE A 162 -1.80 -16.77 8.38
C ILE A 162 -1.19 -16.90 6.97
N SER A 163 -0.67 -15.79 6.46
CA SER A 163 -0.03 -15.72 5.16
C SER A 163 1.37 -16.33 5.23
N LEU A 164 1.60 -17.41 4.49
CA LEU A 164 2.93 -18.04 4.36
C LEU A 164 3.86 -17.32 3.38
N LEU A 165 3.28 -16.64 2.37
CA LEU A 165 4.05 -15.95 1.34
C LEU A 165 3.27 -14.75 0.79
N VAL A 166 3.91 -13.59 0.80
CA VAL A 166 3.44 -12.41 0.05
C VAL A 166 4.46 -12.07 -1.01
N ARG A 167 3.96 -11.75 -2.21
CA ARG A 167 4.75 -11.20 -3.31
C ARG A 167 4.01 -10.00 -3.87
N THR A 168 4.73 -8.90 -3.97
CA THR A 168 4.29 -7.69 -4.68
C THR A 168 5.30 -7.40 -5.79
N PRO A 169 4.86 -6.85 -6.94
CA PRO A 169 5.78 -6.36 -7.94
C PRO A 169 6.70 -5.28 -7.36
N GLU A 170 7.93 -5.17 -7.87
CA GLU A 170 8.84 -4.09 -7.51
C GLU A 170 8.21 -2.74 -7.85
N GLY A 171 8.19 -1.81 -6.88
CA GLY A 171 7.51 -0.51 -7.03
C GLY A 171 5.98 -0.56 -6.81
N GLY A 172 5.41 -1.73 -6.50
CA GLY A 172 3.98 -1.91 -6.28
C GLY A 172 3.19 -2.19 -7.57
N TRP A 173 1.86 -2.28 -7.45
CA TRP A 173 1.00 -2.51 -8.61
C TRP A 173 0.89 -1.24 -9.47
N LEU A 174 1.00 -1.42 -10.78
CA LEU A 174 0.79 -0.40 -11.80
C LEU A 174 -0.29 -0.88 -12.78
N PRO A 175 -1.18 0.01 -13.26
CA PRO A 175 -2.13 -0.33 -14.31
C PRO A 175 -1.42 -0.82 -15.58
N PRO A 176 -1.93 -1.86 -16.27
CA PRO A 176 -1.30 -2.42 -17.47
C PRO A 176 -1.03 -1.38 -18.57
N GLU A 177 -1.92 -0.41 -18.73
CA GLU A 177 -1.81 0.63 -19.76
C GLU A 177 -0.58 1.52 -19.54
N LEU A 178 -0.15 1.69 -18.28
CA LEU A 178 1.05 2.45 -17.93
C LEU A 178 2.31 1.61 -18.17
N VAL A 179 2.24 0.30 -17.90
CA VAL A 179 3.34 -0.65 -18.12
C VAL A 179 3.63 -0.81 -19.62
N GLU A 180 2.60 -0.88 -20.46
CA GLU A 180 2.74 -1.03 -21.92
C GLU A 180 3.34 0.20 -22.59
N LYS A 181 2.92 1.41 -22.18
CA LYS A 181 3.49 2.68 -22.67
C LYS A 181 4.99 2.79 -22.39
N GLU A 182 5.45 2.15 -21.33
CA GLU A 182 6.86 2.08 -21.00
C GLU A 182 7.63 1.16 -21.97
N GLN A 183 7.07 -0.01 -22.29
CA GLN A 183 7.69 -1.01 -23.15
C GLN A 183 7.73 -0.58 -24.62
N GLY A 184 6.71 0.13 -25.09
CA GLY A 184 6.65 0.68 -26.45
C GLY A 184 7.67 1.78 -26.75
N ARG A 185 8.32 2.36 -25.71
CA ARG A 185 9.32 3.44 -25.84
C ARG A 185 10.77 2.98 -25.91
N GLY A 186 11.03 1.67 -26.00
CA GLY A 186 12.40 1.16 -26.20
C GLY A 186 13.34 1.47 -25.03
N VAL A 187 12.82 1.53 -23.80
CA VAL A 187 13.67 1.52 -22.60
C VAL A 187 14.23 0.12 -22.46
N THR A 188 15.45 -0.06 -22.93
CA THR A 188 16.24 -1.29 -22.85
C THR A 188 16.10 -1.92 -21.46
N ARG A 189 15.68 -3.19 -21.41
CA ARG A 189 15.93 -4.09 -20.28
C ARG A 189 17.43 -4.14 -20.02
N GLN A 190 17.98 -3.21 -19.26
CA GLN A 190 19.37 -3.30 -18.82
C GLN A 190 19.45 -3.20 -17.31
N ALA A 191 19.66 -4.39 -16.73
CA ALA A 191 20.17 -4.67 -15.40
C ALA A 191 19.28 -4.31 -14.20
N VAL A 192 18.26 -5.12 -13.95
CA VAL A 192 17.94 -5.55 -12.57
C VAL A 192 18.67 -6.87 -12.37
N ALA A 193 19.98 -6.77 -12.11
CA ALA A 193 20.76 -7.90 -11.66
C ALA A 193 20.23 -8.31 -10.28
N VAL A 194 19.90 -9.59 -10.19
CA VAL A 194 19.53 -10.35 -9.00
C VAL A 194 20.43 -9.98 -7.82
N ALA A 195 19.93 -9.15 -6.91
CA ALA A 195 20.39 -9.12 -5.53
C ALA A 195 19.44 -9.99 -4.70
N GLY A 196 19.45 -11.30 -5.01
CA GLY A 196 19.03 -12.29 -4.04
C GLY A 196 19.88 -12.07 -2.80
N ARG A 197 19.24 -11.90 -1.63
CA ARG A 197 19.95 -11.98 -0.35
C ARG A 197 20.76 -13.29 -0.37
N PRO A 198 22.09 -13.26 -0.17
CA PRO A 198 22.83 -14.49 0.00
C PRO A 198 22.26 -15.20 1.25
N GLN A 199 21.83 -16.44 1.08
CA GLN A 199 21.66 -17.35 2.21
C GLN A 199 23.05 -17.50 2.84
N GLN A 200 23.27 -16.84 3.98
CA GLN A 200 24.45 -17.09 4.78
C GLN A 200 24.31 -18.48 5.41
N GLY A 201 25.16 -19.39 4.95
CA GLY A 201 25.98 -20.25 5.81
C GLY A 201 25.25 -21.35 6.57
N MET A 202 25.24 -22.55 5.97
CA MET A 202 25.46 -23.79 6.72
C MET A 202 26.85 -23.68 7.38
N GLU A 203 26.91 -23.65 8.71
CA GLU A 203 28.07 -24.13 9.44
C GLU A 203 27.79 -25.57 9.84
N GLU A 204 28.25 -26.50 8.98
CA GLU A 204 28.74 -27.79 9.44
C GLU A 204 30.00 -27.50 10.26
N GLU A 205 29.97 -27.79 11.56
CA GLU A 205 31.19 -28.01 12.33
C GLU A 205 31.11 -29.43 12.89
N GLU A 206 31.93 -30.30 12.29
CA GLU A 206 32.35 -31.58 12.86
C GLU A 206 32.85 -31.38 14.29
N LEU A 207 32.37 -32.22 15.21
CA LEU A 207 33.18 -32.92 16.22
C LEU A 207 32.40 -34.13 16.77
#